data_AF-A0A832LZB7-F1
#
_entry.id   AF-A0A832LZB7-F1
#
_cell.length_a   1.000
_cell.length_b   1.000
_cell.length_c   1.000
_cell.angle_alpha   90.00
_cell.angle_beta   90.00
_cell.angle_gamma   90.00
#
_symmetry.space_group_name_H-M   'P 1'
#
loop_
_entity.id
_entity.type
_entity.pdbx_description
1 polymer ?
#
loop_
_entity_poly.entity_id
_entity_poly.type
_entity_poly.pdbx_seq_one_letter_code
_entity_poly.pdbx_strand_id
1 'polypeptide(L)'
;MKKLFVSFLFLIVVSFAGTTIAKDLPGDIAGAKADYLYKHLKLTTEQYTSVYKLYLDMHQKLEMMSLNKMAEDAKQKMMVDLRDKTNAEIEKLLTKEQKDKWATIKEKVCKVKYKKPVKKVVKKEVTEENKTDKKEEKTETKK
;
A
#
# COMPACT_ATOMS: atom_id res chain seq x y z
N MET A 1 52.27 27.92 4.54
CA MET A 1 51.28 27.21 3.69
C MET A 1 51.06 25.81 4.24
N LYS A 2 49.85 25.24 4.13
CA LYS A 2 49.35 23.96 4.72
C LYS A 2 48.45 24.10 5.96
N LYS A 3 47.41 24.92 5.85
CA LYS A 3 46.16 24.78 6.60
C LYS A 3 45.09 25.00 5.54
N LEU A 4 44.21 24.03 5.26
CA LEU A 4 42.92 24.14 4.53
C LEU A 4 42.39 22.85 3.85
N PHE A 5 42.91 21.65 4.11
CA PHE A 5 42.49 20.45 3.35
C PHE A 5 41.82 19.31 4.14
N VAL A 6 41.42 19.52 5.39
CA VAL A 6 40.79 18.44 6.20
C VAL A 6 39.31 18.68 6.50
N SER A 7 38.74 19.84 6.15
CA SER A 7 37.35 20.18 6.50
C SER A 7 36.29 19.86 5.43
N PHE A 8 36.65 19.18 4.33
CA PHE A 8 35.71 18.89 3.23
C PHE A 8 35.24 17.43 3.15
N LEU A 9 35.87 16.51 3.90
CA LEU A 9 35.60 15.07 3.78
C LEU A 9 34.56 14.54 4.78
N PHE A 10 34.09 15.37 5.72
CA PHE A 10 33.05 14.99 6.69
C PHE A 10 31.65 15.51 6.34
N LEU A 11 31.49 16.24 5.23
CA LEU A 11 30.24 16.90 4.84
C LEU A 11 29.43 16.12 3.78
N ILE A 12 29.90 14.94 3.35
CA ILE A 12 29.25 14.14 2.28
C ILE A 12 28.48 12.92 2.82
N VAL A 13 28.58 12.59 4.12
CA VAL A 13 27.96 11.37 4.68
C VAL A 13 26.49 11.57 5.12
N VAL A 14 25.96 12.79 5.13
CA VAL A 14 24.59 13.07 5.64
C VAL A 14 23.51 13.02 4.55
N SER A 15 23.86 12.85 3.27
CA SER A 15 22.90 13.00 2.17
C SER A 15 22.08 11.74 1.81
N PHE A 16 22.22 10.64 2.54
CA PHE A 16 21.57 9.36 2.19
C PHE A 16 20.67 8.77 3.29
N ALA A 17 20.00 9.60 4.10
CA ALA A 17 19.07 9.17 5.15
C ALA A 17 17.66 9.81 5.04
N GLY A 18 17.21 10.17 3.83
CA GLY A 18 16.04 11.03 3.66
C GLY A 18 14.80 10.45 2.99
N THR A 19 14.76 9.17 2.61
CA THR A 19 13.61 8.61 1.88
C THR A 19 13.08 7.32 2.50
N THR A 20 12.87 7.30 3.81
CA THR A 20 11.83 6.42 4.35
C THR A 20 10.49 7.08 4.06
N ILE A 21 9.92 6.75 2.90
CA ILE A 21 8.53 7.10 2.56
C ILE A 21 7.67 6.59 3.71
N ALA A 22 7.11 7.50 4.49
CA ALA A 22 6.19 7.17 5.57
C ALA A 22 5.02 6.40 4.94
N LYS A 23 4.88 5.12 5.29
CA LYS A 23 3.64 4.40 5.00
C LYS A 23 2.55 5.09 5.81
N ASP A 24 1.43 5.42 5.17
CA ASP A 24 0.28 6.04 5.82
C ASP A 24 -0.06 5.25 7.10
N LEU A 25 0.03 5.90 8.27
CA LEU A 25 -0.26 5.25 9.53
C LEU A 25 -1.76 4.94 9.60
N PRO A 26 -2.18 3.88 10.30
CA PRO A 26 -3.59 3.54 10.43
C PRO A 26 -4.43 4.69 10.98
N GLY A 27 -3.83 5.56 11.81
CA GLY A 27 -4.44 6.78 12.33
C GLY A 27 -4.74 7.83 11.27
N ASP A 28 -3.84 8.04 10.30
CA ASP A 28 -4.01 9.04 9.24
C ASP A 28 -5.15 8.63 8.30
N ILE A 29 -5.19 7.34 7.93
CA ILE A 29 -6.24 6.79 7.07
C ILE A 29 -7.60 6.84 7.79
N ALA A 30 -7.64 6.48 9.07
CA ALA A 30 -8.85 6.56 9.87
C ALA A 30 -9.35 7.99 10.02
N GLY A 31 -8.43 8.94 10.26
CA GLY A 31 -8.70 10.38 10.34
C GLY A 31 -9.31 10.90 9.03
N ALA A 32 -8.68 10.62 7.89
CA ALA A 32 -9.17 11.06 6.59
C ALA A 32 -10.59 10.55 6.28
N LYS A 33 -10.89 9.29 6.64
CA LYS A 33 -12.24 8.73 6.46
C LYS A 33 -13.26 9.35 7.40
N ALA A 34 -12.91 9.51 8.69
CA ALA A 34 -13.79 10.15 9.66
C ALA A 34 -14.07 11.61 9.27
N ASP A 35 -13.06 12.35 8.81
CA ASP A 35 -13.18 13.73 8.34
C ASP A 35 -14.07 13.86 7.11
N TYR A 36 -13.96 12.90 6.19
CA TYR A 36 -14.85 12.83 5.04
C TYR A 36 -16.31 12.68 5.49
N LEU A 37 -16.61 11.75 6.40
CA LEU A 37 -17.97 11.59 6.93
C LEU A 37 -18.43 12.80 7.73
N TYR A 38 -17.55 13.41 8.53
CA TYR A 38 -17.83 14.63 9.26
C TYR A 38 -18.34 15.74 8.35
N LYS A 39 -17.62 15.99 7.24
CA LYS A 39 -17.96 17.05 6.27
C LYS A 39 -19.27 16.79 5.54
N HIS A 40 -19.51 15.53 5.15
CA HIS A 40 -20.64 15.16 4.29
C HIS A 40 -21.93 14.82 5.05
N LEU A 41 -21.82 14.24 6.25
CA LEU A 41 -22.96 13.86 7.09
C LEU A 41 -23.23 14.89 8.20
N LYS A 42 -22.36 15.90 8.35
CA LYS A 42 -22.44 16.90 9.43
C LYS A 42 -22.52 16.21 10.79
N LEU A 43 -21.57 15.31 11.04
CA LEU A 43 -21.52 14.55 12.29
C LEU A 43 -21.32 15.50 13.48
N THR A 44 -21.90 15.17 14.63
CA THR A 44 -21.53 15.80 15.89
C THR A 44 -20.11 15.39 16.28
N THR A 45 -19.48 16.13 17.20
CA THR A 45 -18.14 15.79 17.72
C THR A 45 -18.10 14.39 18.36
N GLU A 46 -19.18 13.99 19.04
CA GLU A 46 -19.31 12.66 19.64
C GLU A 46 -19.44 11.56 18.59
N GLN A 47 -20.28 11.79 17.57
CA GLN A 47 -20.43 10.87 16.43
C GLN A 47 -19.09 10.73 15.69
N TYR A 48 -18.40 11.84 15.44
CA TYR A 48 -17.08 11.85 14.80
C TYR A 48 -16.06 11.02 15.58
N THR A 49 -15.95 11.25 16.88
CA THR A 49 -15.00 10.52 17.73
C THR A 49 -15.25 9.01 17.70
N SER A 50 -16.53 8.62 17.70
CA SER A 50 -16.94 7.22 17.63
C SER A 50 -16.63 6.62 16.26
N VAL A 51 -16.92 7.33 15.17
CA VAL A 51 -16.60 6.93 13.80
C VAL A 51 -15.08 6.79 13.59
N TYR A 52 -14.29 7.74 14.11
CA TYR A 52 -12.83 7.69 14.05
C TYR A 52 -12.30 6.42 14.72
N LYS A 53 -12.76 6.12 15.93
CA LYS A 53 -12.36 4.89 16.67
C LYS A 53 -12.71 3.62 15.90
N LEU A 54 -13.90 3.57 15.29
CA LEU A 54 -14.33 2.44 14.46
C LEU A 54 -13.41 2.24 13.24
N TYR A 55 -13.05 3.33 12.54
CA TYR A 55 -12.11 3.22 11.43
C TYR A 55 -10.69 2.89 11.87
N LEU A 56 -10.23 3.42 12.99
CA LEU A 56 -8.91 3.12 13.54
C LEU A 56 -8.78 1.63 13.86
N ASP A 57 -9.74 1.06 14.59
CA ASP A 57 -9.77 -0.37 14.91
C ASP A 57 -9.82 -1.25 13.65
N MET A 58 -10.64 -0.86 12.66
CA MET A 58 -10.68 -1.56 11.37
C MET A 58 -9.32 -1.53 10.67
N HIS A 59 -8.66 -0.38 10.60
CA HIS A 59 -7.37 -0.23 9.94
C HIS A 59 -6.23 -0.96 10.66
N GLN A 60 -6.22 -0.97 11.99
CA GLN A 60 -5.30 -1.77 12.79
C GLN A 60 -5.47 -3.27 12.53
N LYS A 61 -6.71 -3.76 12.44
CA LYS A 61 -7.01 -5.17 12.08
C LYS A 61 -6.58 -5.50 10.66
N LEU A 62 -6.79 -4.59 9.71
CA LEU A 62 -6.32 -4.76 8.34
C LEU A 62 -4.79 -4.85 8.27
N GLU A 63 -4.09 -4.02 9.03
CA GLU A 63 -2.63 -4.05 9.13
C GLU A 63 -2.14 -5.36 9.75
N MET A 64 -2.73 -5.80 10.87
CA MET A 64 -2.41 -7.11 11.47
C MET A 64 -2.63 -8.28 10.51
N MET A 65 -3.74 -8.28 9.76
CA MET A 65 -3.98 -9.29 8.73
C MET A 65 -3.01 -9.21 7.56
N SER A 66 -2.45 -8.03 7.27
CA SER A 66 -1.43 -7.89 6.23
C SER A 66 -0.10 -8.54 6.60
N LEU A 67 0.20 -8.61 7.91
CA LEU A 67 1.39 -9.26 8.47
C LEU A 67 1.21 -10.79 8.58
N ASN A 68 -0.03 -11.27 8.67
CA ASN A 68 -0.33 -12.70 8.75
C ASN A 68 -0.20 -13.39 7.39
N LYS A 69 0.41 -14.58 7.37
CA LYS A 69 0.53 -15.44 6.17
C LYS A 69 -0.76 -16.23 5.92
N MET A 70 -1.84 -15.53 5.60
CA MET A 70 -3.14 -16.13 5.23
C MET A 70 -3.28 -16.27 3.73
N ALA A 71 -4.13 -17.20 3.27
CA ALA A 71 -4.52 -17.29 1.87
C ALA A 71 -5.26 -16.01 1.44
N GLU A 72 -5.01 -15.53 0.21
CA GLU A 72 -5.57 -14.27 -0.29
C GLU A 72 -7.11 -14.25 -0.27
N ASP A 73 -7.77 -15.37 -0.58
CA ASP A 73 -9.24 -15.46 -0.55
C ASP A 73 -9.79 -15.31 0.87
N ALA A 74 -9.12 -15.94 1.85
CA ALA A 74 -9.49 -15.82 3.26
C ALA A 74 -9.29 -14.37 3.76
N LYS A 75 -8.19 -13.75 3.35
CA LYS A 75 -7.88 -12.35 3.66
C LYS A 75 -8.93 -11.42 3.06
N GLN A 76 -9.30 -11.61 1.79
CA GLN A 76 -10.33 -10.81 1.13
C GLN A 76 -11.68 -10.93 1.84
N LYS A 77 -12.09 -12.16 2.22
CA LYS A 77 -13.32 -12.37 2.98
C LYS A 77 -13.30 -11.63 4.32
N MET A 78 -12.20 -11.73 5.08
CA MET A 78 -12.07 -11.03 6.35
C MET A 78 -12.07 -9.50 6.18
N MET A 79 -11.48 -8.97 5.11
CA MET A 79 -11.54 -7.52 4.82
C MET A 79 -12.97 -7.05 4.56
N VAL A 80 -13.75 -7.82 3.80
CA VAL A 80 -15.17 -7.52 3.52
C VAL A 80 -15.98 -7.57 4.81
N ASP A 81 -15.83 -8.64 5.60
CA ASP A 81 -16.55 -8.80 6.87
C ASP A 81 -16.23 -7.66 7.85
N LEU A 82 -14.96 -7.26 7.96
CA LEU A 82 -14.55 -6.14 8.81
C LEU A 82 -15.13 -4.81 8.35
N ARG A 83 -15.12 -4.56 7.03
CA ARG A 83 -15.72 -3.35 6.46
C ARG A 83 -17.23 -3.32 6.73
N ASP A 84 -17.92 -4.42 6.49
CA ASP A 84 -19.38 -4.48 6.63
C ASP A 84 -19.80 -4.36 8.10
N LYS A 85 -19.06 -5.00 9.01
CA LYS A 85 -19.23 -4.81 10.46
C LYS A 85 -19.01 -3.36 10.89
N THR A 86 -17.94 -2.74 10.41
CA THR A 86 -17.63 -1.33 10.72
C THR A 86 -18.73 -0.40 10.22
N ASN A 87 -19.22 -0.62 8.99
CA ASN A 87 -20.32 0.16 8.42
C ASN A 87 -21.63 0.00 9.22
N ALA A 88 -21.93 -1.21 9.69
CA ALA A 88 -23.11 -1.47 10.51
C ALA A 88 -23.04 -0.73 11.87
N GLU A 89 -21.87 -0.69 12.51
CA GLU A 89 -21.70 0.08 13.75
C GLU A 89 -21.78 1.60 13.49
N ILE A 90 -21.21 2.09 12.40
CA ILE A 90 -21.35 3.51 12.00
C ILE A 90 -22.83 3.85 11.81
N GLU A 91 -23.61 3.01 11.12
CA GLU A 91 -25.04 3.25 10.91
C GLU A 91 -25.82 3.39 12.22
N LYS A 92 -25.49 2.63 13.26
CA LYS A 92 -26.17 2.75 14.56
C LYS A 92 -25.96 4.13 15.21
N LEU A 93 -24.85 4.80 14.91
CA LEU A 93 -24.50 6.12 15.44
C LEU A 93 -25.18 7.28 14.69
N LEU A 94 -25.65 7.04 13.47
CA LEU A 94 -26.20 8.06 12.60
C LEU A 94 -27.70 8.29 12.86
N THR A 95 -28.14 9.54 12.70
CA THR A 95 -29.57 9.87 12.66
C THR A 95 -30.20 9.34 11.37
N LYS A 96 -31.54 9.29 11.30
CA LYS A 96 -32.26 8.81 10.11
C LYS A 96 -31.87 9.58 8.85
N GLU A 97 -31.82 10.90 8.92
CA GLU A 97 -31.40 11.75 7.79
C GLU A 97 -29.94 11.51 7.36
N GLN A 98 -29.06 11.24 8.33
CA GLN A 98 -27.66 10.92 8.05
C GLN A 98 -27.52 9.53 7.40
N LYS A 99 -28.36 8.56 7.78
CA LYS A 99 -28.37 7.21 7.19
C LYS A 99 -28.70 7.23 5.69
N ASP A 100 -29.65 8.06 5.28
CA ASP A 100 -30.03 8.19 3.87
C ASP A 100 -28.86 8.71 3.03
N LYS A 101 -28.18 9.76 3.52
CA LYS A 101 -26.95 10.29 2.88
C LYS A 101 -25.82 9.27 2.89
N TRP A 102 -25.68 8.53 3.99
CA TRP A 102 -24.67 7.50 4.13
C TRP A 102 -24.85 6.35 3.14
N ALA A 103 -26.10 5.94 2.85
CA ALA A 103 -26.40 4.94 1.82
C ALA A 103 -25.86 5.37 0.45
N THR A 104 -26.08 6.63 0.06
CA THR A 104 -25.56 7.18 -1.21
C THR A 104 -24.03 7.24 -1.23
N ILE A 105 -23.40 7.60 -0.11
CA ILE A 105 -21.94 7.65 -0.01
C ILE A 105 -21.34 6.25 -0.12
N LYS A 106 -21.89 5.26 0.60
CA LYS A 106 -21.45 3.86 0.53
C LYS A 106 -21.47 3.33 -0.90
N GLU A 107 -22.53 3.61 -1.65
CA GLU A 107 -22.66 3.13 -3.02
C GLU A 107 -21.56 3.70 -3.93
N LYS A 108 -21.23 4.99 -3.78
CA LYS A 108 -20.15 5.64 -4.54
C LYS A 108 -18.77 5.07 -4.20
N VAL A 109 -18.51 4.80 -2.92
CA VAL A 109 -17.22 4.28 -2.45
C VAL A 109 -17.05 2.79 -2.79
N CYS A 110 -18.10 1.98 -2.69
CA CYS A 110 -18.06 0.54 -3.06
C CYS A 110 -17.94 0.30 -4.57
N LYS A 111 -18.34 1.25 -5.43
CA LYS A 111 -18.25 1.12 -6.90
C LYS A 111 -16.85 1.31 -7.48
N VAL A 112 -15.84 1.65 -6.66
CA VAL A 112 -14.44 1.64 -7.11
C VAL A 112 -14.00 0.19 -7.34
N LYS A 113 -14.28 -0.33 -8.53
CA LYS A 113 -13.79 -1.64 -8.98
C LYS A 113 -12.27 -1.62 -8.85
N TYR A 114 -11.73 -2.49 -7.99
CA TYR A 114 -10.30 -2.70 -7.85
C TYR A 114 -9.75 -3.18 -9.19
N LYS A 115 -9.23 -2.26 -10.02
CA LYS A 115 -8.45 -2.66 -11.19
C LYS A 115 -7.17 -3.28 -10.64
N LYS A 116 -7.09 -4.62 -10.62
CA LYS A 116 -5.83 -5.32 -10.31
C LYS A 116 -4.73 -4.65 -11.13
N PRO A 117 -3.62 -4.16 -10.52
CA PRO A 117 -2.50 -3.68 -11.31
C PRO A 117 -2.03 -4.86 -12.15
N VAL A 118 -2.23 -4.77 -13.48
CA VAL A 118 -1.69 -5.75 -14.42
C VAL A 118 -0.18 -5.64 -14.29
N LYS A 119 0.46 -6.66 -13.70
CA LYS A 119 1.93 -6.77 -13.72
C LYS A 119 2.35 -6.71 -15.18
N LYS A 120 2.96 -5.60 -15.61
CA LYS A 120 3.70 -5.58 -16.88
C LYS A 120 4.81 -6.61 -16.73
N VAL A 121 4.63 -7.77 -17.34
CA VAL A 121 5.71 -8.74 -17.51
C VAL A 121 6.73 -8.07 -18.42
N VAL A 122 7.80 -7.54 -17.83
CA VAL A 122 8.98 -7.13 -18.59
C VAL A 122 9.53 -8.40 -19.20
N LYS A 123 9.22 -8.63 -20.47
CA LYS A 123 9.79 -9.70 -21.29
C LYS A 123 11.29 -9.41 -21.36
N LYS A 124 12.10 -10.12 -20.56
CA LYS A 124 13.55 -10.17 -20.78
C LYS A 124 13.73 -10.86 -22.12
N GLU A 125 14.12 -10.11 -23.15
CA GLU A 125 14.69 -10.68 -24.36
C GLU A 125 15.98 -11.40 -23.95
N VAL A 126 15.94 -12.73 -24.03
CA VAL A 126 17.13 -13.56 -24.04
C VAL A 126 17.64 -13.49 -25.48
N THR A 127 18.68 -12.72 -25.71
CA THR A 127 19.47 -12.81 -26.94
C THR A 127 20.36 -14.05 -26.81
N GLU A 128 19.95 -15.13 -27.49
CA GLU A 128 20.83 -16.22 -27.89
C GLU A 128 21.89 -15.65 -28.84
N GLU A 129 23.16 -15.67 -28.44
CA GLU A 129 24.26 -15.73 -29.41
C GLU A 129 24.93 -17.10 -29.28
N ASN A 130 24.46 -18.03 -30.10
CA ASN A 130 25.17 -19.24 -30.44
C ASN A 130 25.93 -18.96 -31.75
N LYS A 131 27.26 -18.87 -31.68
CA LYS A 131 28.15 -19.01 -32.83
C LYS A 131 29.18 -20.10 -32.54
N THR A 132 28.83 -21.28 -33.04
CA THR A 132 29.66 -22.17 -33.86
C THR A 132 31.10 -21.71 -34.10
N ASP A 133 32.06 -22.53 -33.70
CA ASP A 133 33.20 -22.86 -34.57
C ASP A 133 33.71 -24.27 -34.26
N LYS A 134 33.53 -25.16 -35.25
CA LYS A 134 34.09 -26.50 -35.32
C LYS A 134 34.63 -26.69 -36.74
N LYS A 135 35.94 -26.67 -36.91
CA LYS A 135 36.67 -27.34 -38.02
C LYS A 135 38.16 -27.39 -37.63
N GLU A 136 38.64 -28.52 -37.12
CA GLU A 136 39.41 -29.53 -37.87
C GLU A 136 40.66 -28.98 -38.56
N GLU A 137 41.83 -29.32 -38.02
CA GLU A 137 42.97 -29.71 -38.86
C GLU A 137 43.77 -30.83 -38.19
N LYS A 138 44.24 -31.71 -39.06
CA LYS A 138 44.76 -33.06 -38.88
C LYS A 138 46.29 -33.06 -38.81
N THR A 139 46.85 -34.08 -38.15
CA THR A 139 48.11 -34.83 -38.48
C THR A 139 49.44 -34.06 -38.56
N GLU A 140 50.46 -34.49 -37.80
CA GLU A 140 51.49 -35.45 -38.25
C GLU A 140 52.59 -35.69 -37.18
N THR A 141 52.80 -36.99 -36.87
CA THR A 141 54.07 -37.72 -36.71
C THR A 141 55.37 -37.00 -36.32
N LYS A 142 56.07 -37.51 -35.29
CA LYS A 142 57.35 -38.26 -35.46
C LYS A 142 57.93 -38.77 -34.13
N LYS A 143 58.20 -40.08 -34.15
CA LYS A 143 59.30 -40.86 -33.54
C LYS A 143 59.54 -40.81 -32.03
#